data_AF-A0A953RLX5-F1
#
_entry.id   AF-A0A953RLX5-F1
#
_cell.length_a   1.000
_cell.length_b   1.000
_cell.length_c   1.000
_cell.angle_alpha   90.00
_cell.angle_beta   90.00
_cell.angle_gamma   90.00
#
_symmetry.space_group_name_H-M   'P 1'
#
loop_
_entity.id
_entity.type
_entity.pdbx_description
1 polymer ?
#
loop_
_entity_poly.entity_id
_entity_poly.type
_entity_poly.pdbx_seq_one_letter_code
_entity_poly.pdbx_strand_id
1 'polypeptide(L)'
;MPVLNPSSFIQLQQVIHKTFARMMPVLILGALLGSVMWGVLLRSRWRTDEFWLVSGASLAMMCILAMTRAVNIPINKRLMTWNAAAPPSDLSREWAPWERIHSIRTVLAIVAFAAEAIALSIHRLS
;
A
#
# COMPACT_ATOMS: atom_id res chain seq x y z
N MET A 1 20.17 1.90 3.12
CA MET A 1 20.61 0.70 3.88
C MET A 1 19.99 0.77 5.26
N PRO A 2 19.53 -0.34 5.85
CA PRO A 2 19.03 -0.33 7.22
C PRO A 2 20.13 0.15 8.15
N VAL A 3 19.82 1.14 9.00
CA VAL A 3 20.73 1.68 10.02
C VAL A 3 21.03 0.63 11.09
N LEU A 4 20.15 -0.36 11.24
CA LEU A 4 20.28 -1.49 12.15
C LEU A 4 21.24 -2.56 11.59
N ASN A 5 21.92 -3.27 12.49
CA ASN A 5 22.61 -4.50 12.09
C ASN A 5 21.61 -5.53 11.50
N PRO A 6 22.06 -6.43 10.60
CA PRO A 6 21.19 -7.38 9.90
C PRO A 6 20.27 -8.22 10.79
N SER A 7 20.78 -8.70 11.92
CA SER A 7 20.01 -9.53 12.86
C SER A 7 18.85 -8.76 13.50
N SER A 8 19.13 -7.56 14.02
CA SER A 8 18.11 -6.68 14.61
C SER A 8 17.09 -6.23 13.57
N PHE A 9 17.52 -5.96 12.34
CA PHE A 9 16.62 -5.63 11.23
C PHE A 9 15.62 -6.75 10.96
N ILE A 10 16.09 -8.00 10.82
CA ILE A 10 15.23 -9.17 10.56
C ILE A 10 14.22 -9.34 11.69
N GLN A 11 14.67 -9.29 12.95
CA GLN A 11 13.79 -9.43 14.11
C GLN A 11 12.70 -8.35 14.13
N LEU A 12 13.07 -7.08 13.93
CA LEU A 12 12.12 -5.97 13.88
C LEU A 12 11.09 -6.16 12.77
N GLN A 13 11.54 -6.50 11.56
CA GLN A 13 10.65 -6.69 10.42
C GLN A 13 9.71 -7.89 10.62
N GLN A 14 10.17 -8.99 11.23
CA GLN A 14 9.32 -10.13 11.57
C GLN A 14 8.25 -9.78 12.61
N VAL A 15 8.60 -8.99 13.63
CA VAL A 15 7.64 -8.49 14.62
C VAL A 15 6.60 -7.58 13.97
N ILE A 16 7.05 -6.60 13.18
CA ILE A 16 6.15 -5.71 12.42
C ILE A 16 5.22 -6.52 11.52
N HIS A 17 5.76 -7.49 10.76
CA HIS A 17 4.95 -8.31 9.88
C HIS A 17 3.87 -9.08 10.65
N LYS A 18 4.23 -9.77 11.75
CA LYS A 18 3.26 -10.51 12.57
C LYS A 18 2.15 -9.60 13.12
N THR A 19 2.49 -8.39 13.57
CA THR A 19 1.53 -7.43 14.12
C THR A 19 0.58 -6.88 13.06
N PHE A 20 1.12 -6.43 11.92
CA PHE A 20 0.33 -5.70 10.92
C PHE A 20 -0.30 -6.58 9.83
N ALA A 21 0.22 -7.79 9.59
CA ALA A 21 -0.24 -8.64 8.48
C ALA A 21 -1.72 -9.00 8.57
N ARG A 22 -2.30 -9.04 9.78
CA ARG A 22 -3.74 -9.33 9.95
C ARG A 22 -4.62 -8.11 9.71
N MET A 23 -4.17 -6.92 10.10
CA MET A 23 -4.96 -5.69 10.04
C MET A 23 -4.92 -5.03 8.66
N MET A 24 -3.74 -5.01 8.02
CA MET A 24 -3.54 -4.27 6.77
C MET A 24 -4.46 -4.70 5.61
N PRO A 25 -4.75 -6.00 5.38
CA PRO A 25 -5.66 -6.40 4.31
C PRO A 25 -7.06 -5.82 4.49
N VAL A 26 -7.56 -5.79 5.73
CA VAL A 26 -8.89 -5.25 6.04
C VAL A 26 -8.94 -3.76 5.73
N LEU A 27 -7.92 -3.00 6.13
CA LEU A 27 -7.85 -1.56 5.88
C LEU A 27 -7.73 -1.24 4.38
N ILE A 28 -6.87 -1.94 3.65
CA ILE A 28 -6.68 -1.71 2.21
C ILE A 28 -7.93 -2.08 1.42
N LEU A 29 -8.56 -3.23 1.72
CA LEU A 29 -9.78 -3.64 1.05
C LEU A 29 -10.95 -2.73 1.41
N GLY A 30 -11.07 -2.31 2.67
CA GLY A 30 -12.08 -1.34 3.10
C GLY A 30 -11.96 -0.01 2.37
N ALA A 31 -10.73 0.54 2.27
CA ALA A 31 -10.48 1.77 1.54
C ALA A 31 -10.79 1.63 0.03
N LEU A 32 -10.35 0.54 -0.60
CA LEU A 32 -10.66 0.28 -2.01
C LEU A 32 -12.17 0.13 -2.25
N LEU A 33 -12.86 -0.64 -1.42
CA LEU A 33 -14.31 -0.82 -1.52
C LEU A 33 -15.05 0.50 -1.33
N GLY A 34 -14.67 1.30 -0.34
CA GLY A 34 -15.24 2.63 -0.12
C GLY A 34 -15.06 3.55 -1.33
N SER A 35 -13.84 3.62 -1.88
CA SER A 35 -13.51 4.40 -3.07
C SER A 35 -14.34 3.97 -4.30
N VAL A 36 -14.40 2.66 -4.56
CA VAL A 36 -15.17 2.11 -5.68
C VAL A 36 -16.67 2.35 -5.50
N MET A 37 -17.20 2.16 -4.28
CA MET A 37 -18.61 2.44 -3.98
C MET A 37 -18.95 3.91 -4.22
N TRP A 38 -18.09 4.84 -3.81
CA TRP A 38 -18.28 6.26 -4.09
C TRP A 38 -18.29 6.54 -5.61
N GLY A 39 -17.34 5.99 -6.36
CA GLY A 39 -17.32 6.10 -7.83
C GLY A 39 -18.61 5.57 -8.48
N VAL A 40 -19.13 4.44 -8.00
CA VAL A 40 -20.40 3.84 -8.48
C VAL A 40 -21.60 4.75 -8.19
N LEU A 41 -21.61 5.44 -7.04
CA LEU A 41 -22.66 6.41 -6.73
C LEU A 41 -22.62 7.63 -7.65
N LEU A 42 -21.42 8.03 -8.11
CA LEU A 42 -21.21 9.12 -9.05
C LEU A 42 -21.40 8.76 -10.53
N ARG A 43 -21.73 7.50 -10.86
CA ARG A 43 -21.80 7.03 -12.26
C ARG A 43 -22.71 7.85 -13.18
N SER A 44 -23.80 8.42 -12.65
CA SER A 44 -24.72 9.28 -13.42
C SER A 44 -24.14 10.67 -13.69
N ARG A 45 -23.10 11.05 -12.94
CA ARG A 45 -22.36 12.31 -13.02
C ARG A 45 -20.96 12.11 -13.61
N TRP A 46 -20.77 11.14 -14.51
CA TRP A 46 -19.44 10.79 -15.05
C TRP A 46 -18.69 11.94 -15.74
N ARG A 47 -19.38 13.02 -16.10
CA ARG A 47 -18.78 14.23 -16.69
C ARG A 47 -18.22 15.21 -15.66
N THR A 48 -18.32 14.94 -14.36
CA THR A 48 -17.81 15.83 -13.30
C THR A 48 -16.37 15.48 -12.93
N ASP A 49 -15.62 16.48 -12.48
CA ASP A 49 -14.26 16.31 -11.97
C ASP A 49 -14.23 15.37 -10.75
N GLU A 50 -15.27 15.43 -9.91
CA GLU A 50 -15.46 14.53 -8.76
C GLU A 50 -15.38 13.05 -9.18
N PHE A 51 -16.09 12.67 -10.24
CA PHE A 51 -16.11 11.29 -10.73
C PHE A 51 -14.71 10.83 -11.16
N TRP A 52 -13.97 11.67 -11.89
CA TRP A 52 -12.65 11.32 -12.38
C TRP A 52 -11.59 11.26 -11.27
N LEU A 53 -11.68 12.15 -10.27
CA LEU A 53 -10.82 12.12 -9.09
C LEU A 53 -11.00 10.82 -8.29
N VAL A 54 -12.26 10.45 -7.99
CA VAL A 54 -12.56 9.20 -7.25
C VAL A 54 -12.18 7.97 -8.07
N SER A 55 -12.42 7.98 -9.39
CA SER A 55 -12.01 6.87 -10.27
C SER A 55 -10.48 6.70 -10.31
N GLY A 56 -9.74 7.81 -10.35
CA GLY A 56 -8.28 7.80 -10.28
C GLY A 56 -7.77 7.25 -8.94
N ALA A 57 -8.39 7.64 -7.83
CA ALA A 57 -8.07 7.12 -6.50
C ALA A 57 -8.32 5.60 -6.40
N SER A 58 -9.48 5.14 -6.90
CA SER A 58 -9.81 3.71 -6.99
C SER A 58 -8.77 2.93 -7.82
N LEU A 59 -8.34 3.47 -8.97
CA LEU A 59 -7.30 2.86 -9.79
C LEU A 59 -5.95 2.80 -9.06
N ALA A 60 -5.56 3.88 -8.39
CA ALA A 60 -4.34 3.89 -7.57
C ALA A 60 -4.40 2.80 -6.49
N MET A 61 -5.53 2.64 -5.78
CA MET A 61 -5.73 1.59 -4.80
C MET A 61 -5.65 0.18 -5.39
N MET A 62 -6.15 -0.04 -6.60
CA MET A 62 -5.98 -1.31 -7.32
C MET A 62 -4.50 -1.58 -7.66
N CYS A 63 -3.75 -0.57 -8.12
CA CYS A 63 -2.31 -0.69 -8.37
C CYS A 63 -1.53 -1.02 -7.09
N ILE A 64 -1.87 -0.38 -5.98
CA ILE A 64 -1.31 -0.65 -4.64
C ILE A 64 -1.51 -2.13 -4.27
N LEU A 65 -2.72 -2.67 -4.48
CA LEU A 65 -3.02 -4.07 -4.19
C LEU A 65 -2.23 -5.03 -5.10
N ALA A 66 -2.16 -4.73 -6.39
CA ALA A 66 -1.40 -5.51 -7.37
C ALA A 66 0.09 -5.57 -7.01
N MET A 67 0.71 -4.41 -6.72
CA MET A 67 2.11 -4.31 -6.29
C MET A 67 2.37 -5.05 -4.98
N THR A 68 1.46 -4.93 -4.02
CA THR A 68 1.56 -5.64 -2.74
C THR A 68 1.56 -7.14 -2.95
N ARG A 69 0.65 -7.64 -3.79
CA ARG A 69 0.52 -9.07 -4.09
C ARG A 69 1.71 -9.60 -4.89
N ALA A 70 2.18 -8.85 -5.89
CA ALA A 70 3.24 -9.28 -6.79
C ALA A 70 4.63 -9.24 -6.14
N VAL A 71 4.90 -8.29 -5.25
CA VAL A 71 6.25 -8.05 -4.72
C VAL A 71 6.33 -8.20 -3.20
N ASN A 72 5.55 -7.43 -2.44
CA ASN A 72 5.72 -7.40 -0.99
C ASN A 72 5.28 -8.69 -0.31
N ILE A 73 4.18 -9.34 -0.75
CA ILE A 73 3.73 -10.60 -0.15
C ILE A 73 4.79 -11.71 -0.32
N PRO A 74 5.34 -11.98 -1.53
CA PRO A 74 6.41 -12.96 -1.69
C PRO A 74 7.64 -12.66 -0.83
N ILE A 75 8.08 -11.39 -0.77
CA ILE A 75 9.24 -11.02 0.05
C ILE A 75 8.94 -11.17 1.54
N ASN A 76 7.75 -10.78 2.00
CA ASN A 76 7.34 -10.97 3.39
C ASN A 76 7.32 -12.45 3.79
N LYS A 77 6.87 -13.34 2.89
CA LYS A 77 6.94 -14.79 3.14
C LYS A 77 8.38 -15.27 3.30
N ARG A 78 9.32 -14.76 2.49
CA ARG A 78 10.76 -15.07 2.64
C ARG A 78 11.36 -14.48 3.91
N LEU A 79 11.00 -13.25 4.28
CA LEU A 79 11.40 -12.62 5.53
C LEU A 79 11.04 -13.50 6.74
N MET A 80 9.87 -14.15 6.72
CA MET A 80 9.45 -15.06 7.79
C MET A 80 10.26 -16.35 7.88
N THR A 81 11.04 -16.71 6.87
CA THR A 81 11.92 -17.89 6.88
C THR A 81 13.39 -17.56 7.18
N TRP A 82 13.75 -16.27 7.28
CA TRP A 82 15.11 -15.86 7.59
C TRP A 82 15.48 -16.13 9.05
N ASN A 83 16.69 -16.68 9.25
CA ASN A 83 17.28 -16.85 10.57
C ASN A 83 18.02 -15.57 10.97
N ALA A 84 17.56 -14.88 12.02
CA ALA A 84 18.23 -13.67 12.49
C ALA A 84 19.66 -13.91 13.00
N ALA A 85 20.00 -15.11 13.48
CA ALA A 85 21.35 -15.47 13.90
C ALA A 85 22.29 -15.79 12.71
N ALA A 86 21.72 -16.03 11.53
CA ALA A 86 22.47 -16.25 10.28
C ALA A 86 21.77 -15.52 9.11
N PRO A 87 21.88 -14.17 9.04
CA PRO A 87 21.25 -13.36 8.01
C PRO A 87 21.75 -13.72 6.59
N PRO A 88 20.95 -13.48 5.54
CA PRO A 88 21.42 -13.58 4.16
C PRO A 88 22.66 -12.71 3.93
N SER A 89 23.62 -13.23 3.16
CA SER A 89 24.90 -12.55 2.89
C SER A 89 24.74 -11.19 2.21
N ASP A 90 23.70 -11.01 1.39
CA ASP A 90 23.37 -9.75 0.74
C ASP A 90 21.93 -9.31 1.07
N LEU A 91 21.67 -9.15 2.37
CA LEU A 91 20.37 -8.71 2.90
C LEU A 91 19.84 -7.43 2.23
N SER A 92 20.73 -6.47 1.94
CA SER A 92 20.33 -5.20 1.32
C SER A 92 19.76 -5.41 -0.09
N ARG A 93 20.39 -6.26 -0.90
CA ARG A 93 19.91 -6.57 -2.25
C ARG A 93 18.61 -7.36 -2.24
N GLU A 94 18.48 -8.31 -1.32
CA GLU A 94 17.24 -9.09 -1.15
C GLU A 94 16.06 -8.22 -0.71
N TRP A 95 16.32 -7.19 0.10
CA TRP A 95 15.29 -6.31 0.63
C TRP A 95 14.95 -5.11 -0.26
N ALA A 96 15.89 -4.63 -1.09
CA ALA A 96 15.71 -3.43 -1.92
C ALA A 96 14.41 -3.38 -2.77
N PRO A 97 13.95 -4.48 -3.41
CA PRO A 97 12.69 -4.46 -4.14
C PRO A 97 11.48 -4.17 -3.24
N TRP A 98 11.51 -4.65 -1.99
CA TRP A 98 10.45 -4.40 -1.03
C TRP A 98 10.37 -2.92 -0.68
N GLU A 99 11.52 -2.28 -0.39
CA GLU A 99 11.60 -0.84 -0.07
C GLU A 99 11.08 0.00 -1.22
N ARG A 100 11.57 -0.26 -2.45
CA ARG A 100 11.16 0.49 -3.64
C ARG A 100 9.65 0.44 -3.84
N ILE A 101 9.07 -0.76 -3.81
CA ILE A 101 7.62 -0.90 -4.00
C ILE A 101 6.84 -0.33 -2.81
N HIS A 102 7.37 -0.43 -1.59
CA HIS A 102 6.76 0.21 -0.44
C HIS A 102 6.70 1.73 -0.61
N SER A 103 7.79 2.38 -1.00
CA SER A 103 7.83 3.82 -1.25
C SER A 103 6.86 4.26 -2.35
N ILE A 104 6.82 3.54 -3.48
CA ILE A 104 5.87 3.84 -4.57
C ILE A 104 4.43 3.72 -4.08
N ARG A 105 4.12 2.64 -3.36
CA ARG A 105 2.78 2.41 -2.81
C ARG A 105 2.37 3.53 -1.84
N THR A 106 3.29 3.99 -1.00
CA THR A 106 3.03 5.08 -0.05
C THR A 106 2.72 6.39 -0.79
N VAL A 107 3.48 6.73 -1.84
CA VAL A 107 3.18 7.91 -2.67
C VAL A 107 1.82 7.78 -3.35
N LEU A 108 1.51 6.62 -3.93
CA LEU A 108 0.20 6.36 -4.54
C LEU A 108 -0.95 6.49 -3.53
N ALA A 109 -0.77 6.00 -2.30
CA ALA A 109 -1.78 6.09 -1.26
C ALA A 109 -2.05 7.55 -0.85
N ILE A 110 -0.99 8.38 -0.75
CA ILE A 110 -1.11 9.82 -0.47
C ILE A 110 -1.85 10.52 -1.60
N VAL A 111 -1.52 10.22 -2.87
CA VAL A 111 -2.18 10.80 -4.04
C VAL A 111 -3.66 10.40 -4.10
N ALA A 112 -3.97 9.12 -3.86
CA ALA A 112 -5.35 8.64 -3.82
C ALA A 112 -6.17 9.35 -2.74
N PHE A 113 -5.63 9.44 -1.53
CA PHE A 113 -6.27 10.16 -0.42
C PHE A 113 -6.48 11.64 -0.73
N ALA A 114 -5.48 12.31 -1.31
CA ALA A 114 -5.60 13.72 -1.68
C ALA A 114 -6.67 13.92 -2.76
N ALA A 115 -6.75 13.04 -3.77
CA ALA A 115 -7.77 13.10 -4.80
C ALA A 115 -9.19 12.94 -4.22
N GLU A 116 -9.38 11.99 -3.29
CA GLU A 116 -10.64 11.80 -2.57
C GLU A 116 -10.99 13.00 -1.68
N ALA A 117 -10.02 13.58 -0.97
CA ALA A 117 -10.25 14.78 -0.17
C ALA A 117 -10.68 15.97 -1.04
N ILE A 118 -10.04 16.19 -2.19
CA ILE A 118 -10.40 17.25 -3.14
C ILE A 118 -11.79 16.99 -3.73
N ALA A 119 -12.09 15.75 -4.12
CA ALA A 119 -13.41 15.35 -4.62
C ALA A 119 -14.51 15.66 -3.59
N LEU A 120 -14.27 15.32 -2.31
CA LEU A 120 -15.19 15.62 -1.22
C LEU A 120 -15.41 17.13 -1.04
N SER A 121 -14.35 17.92 -1.14
CA SER A 121 -14.42 19.38 -1.03
C SER A 121 -15.25 20.00 -2.15
N ILE A 122 -15.07 19.55 -3.41
CA ILE A 122 -15.83 20.05 -4.55
C ILE A 122 -17.31 19.66 -4.42
N HIS A 123 -17.60 18.43 -4.01
CA HIS A 123 -18.97 17.95 -3.81
C HIS A 123 -19.76 18.80 -2.80
N ARG A 124 -19.11 19.27 -1.73
CA ARG A 124 -19.76 20.11 -0.71
C ARG A 124 -20.07 21.54 -1.20
N LEU A 125 -19.45 21.98 -2.28
CA LEU A 125 -19.60 23.32 -2.85
C LEU A 125 -20.61 23.38 -4.01
N SER A 126 -21.07 22.22 -4.49
CA SER A 126 -22.04 22.07 -5.58
C SER A 126 -23.46 21.83 -5.07
#